data_AF-A0A4S0VZX7-F1
#
_entry.id   AF-A0A4S0VZX7-F1
#
_cell.length_a   1.000
_cell.length_b   1.000
_cell.length_c   1.000
_cell.angle_alpha   90.00
_cell.angle_beta   90.00
_cell.angle_gamma   90.00
#
_symmetry.space_group_name_H-M   'P 1'
#
loop_
_entity.id
_entity.type
_entity.pdbx_description
1 polymer ?
#
loop_
_entity_poly.entity_id
_entity_poly.type
_entity_poly.pdbx_seq_one_letter_code
_entity_poly.pdbx_strand_id
1 'polypeptide(L)'
;MPAIQPDNCYRSSAGAVPFETARSVAAALARPLGRQDMVPLADAVGRVLAAAIEAPCAIPPFDQAAMDGYAISLAGRRGVPLVLPVAGRDDPKYLDVLPNGEPGQKPIIPDIIVHELGVENNLWWSN
;
A
#
# COMPACT_ATOMS: atom_id res chain seq x y z
N MET A 1 57.19 -34.99 -11.77
CA MET A 1 55.99 -34.52 -11.04
C MET A 1 54.80 -34.72 -11.97
N PRO A 2 53.74 -35.45 -11.58
CA PRO A 2 52.56 -35.53 -12.43
C PRO A 2 51.87 -34.16 -12.45
N ALA A 3 51.37 -33.76 -13.62
CA ALA A 3 50.62 -32.52 -13.77
C ALA A 3 49.32 -32.60 -12.96
N ILE A 4 49.08 -31.61 -12.09
CA ILE A 4 47.75 -31.34 -11.52
C ILE A 4 46.87 -30.98 -12.71
N GLN A 5 45.97 -31.88 -13.10
CA GLN A 5 44.93 -31.52 -14.05
C GLN A 5 43.99 -30.53 -13.36
N PRO A 6 43.60 -29.43 -14.02
CA PRO A 6 42.65 -28.50 -13.45
C PRO A 6 41.32 -29.23 -13.26
N ASP A 7 40.84 -29.27 -12.02
CA ASP A 7 39.52 -29.77 -11.67
C ASP A 7 38.47 -28.99 -12.45
N ASN A 8 38.06 -29.56 -13.57
CA ASN A 8 37.16 -28.90 -14.49
C ASN A 8 35.75 -29.05 -13.91
N CYS A 9 35.31 -28.05 -13.13
CA CYS A 9 33.99 -27.99 -12.47
C CYS A 9 32.80 -28.15 -13.43
N TYR A 10 33.04 -28.12 -14.75
CA TYR A 10 32.04 -28.31 -15.81
C TYR A 10 31.97 -29.75 -16.34
N ARG A 11 32.86 -30.66 -15.92
CA ARG A 11 32.77 -32.06 -16.31
C ARG A 11 31.76 -32.73 -15.38
N SER A 12 30.63 -33.18 -15.93
CA SER A 12 29.67 -34.00 -15.19
C SER A 12 30.37 -35.27 -14.71
N SER A 13 30.77 -35.29 -13.43
CA SER A 13 31.23 -36.51 -12.77
C SER A 13 30.12 -37.56 -12.86
N ALA A 14 30.46 -38.85 -12.97
CA ALA A 14 29.52 -39.96 -13.16
C ALA A 14 28.49 -40.19 -12.01
N GLY A 15 28.32 -39.22 -11.12
CA GLY A 15 27.28 -39.17 -10.08
C GLY A 15 26.71 -37.76 -9.84
N ALA A 16 26.89 -36.81 -10.77
CA ALA A 16 26.30 -35.47 -10.66
C ALA A 16 24.78 -35.53 -10.93
N VAL A 17 23.99 -34.95 -10.01
CA VAL A 17 22.55 -34.79 -10.20
C VAL A 17 22.26 -33.55 -11.08
N PRO A 18 21.15 -33.52 -11.82
CA PRO A 18 20.73 -32.32 -12.55
C PRO A 18 20.61 -31.11 -11.62
N PHE A 19 20.90 -29.91 -12.14
CA PHE A 19 20.86 -28.66 -11.36
C PHE A 19 19.53 -28.46 -10.63
N GLU A 20 18.40 -28.68 -11.29
CA GLU A 20 17.08 -28.53 -10.66
C GLU A 20 16.85 -29.54 -9.51
N THR A 21 17.40 -30.75 -9.64
CA THR A 21 17.39 -31.74 -8.55
C THR A 21 18.25 -31.27 -7.38
N ALA A 22 19.46 -30.78 -7.63
CA ALA A 22 20.31 -30.23 -6.58
C ALA A 22 19.65 -29.02 -5.88
N ARG A 23 19.07 -28.10 -6.66
CA ARG A 23 18.41 -26.88 -6.17
C ARG A 23 17.21 -27.22 -5.29
N SER A 24 16.35 -28.14 -5.73
CA SER A 24 15.17 -28.56 -4.97
C SER A 24 15.55 -29.27 -3.67
N VAL A 25 16.55 -30.15 -3.68
CA VAL A 25 17.07 -30.79 -2.47
C VAL A 25 17.66 -29.76 -1.51
N ALA A 26 18.47 -28.82 -2.01
CA ALA A 26 19.05 -27.75 -1.19
C ALA A 26 17.97 -26.88 -0.55
N ALA A 27 16.94 -26.49 -1.31
CA ALA A 27 15.81 -25.72 -0.80
C ALA A 27 14.99 -26.51 0.25
N ALA A 28 14.81 -27.82 0.05
CA ALA A 28 14.09 -28.68 1.00
C ALA A 28 14.85 -28.87 2.34
N LEU A 29 16.17 -28.76 2.33
CA LEU A 29 17.01 -28.85 3.54
C LEU A 29 17.13 -27.51 4.28
N ALA A 30 16.97 -26.39 3.57
CA ALA A 30 17.03 -25.07 4.15
C ALA A 30 15.87 -24.85 5.13
N ARG A 31 16.17 -24.28 6.29
CA ARG A 31 15.16 -23.86 7.27
C ARG A 31 15.19 -22.33 7.37
N PRO A 32 14.03 -21.66 7.42
CA PRO A 32 13.97 -20.24 7.73
C PRO A 32 14.70 -19.95 9.05
N LEU A 33 15.40 -18.82 9.11
CA LEU A 33 16.03 -18.38 10.35
C LEU A 33 14.93 -18.03 11.34
N GLY A 34 14.93 -18.66 12.53
CA GLY A 34 13.94 -18.40 13.58
C GLY A 34 14.19 -17.11 14.38
N ARG A 35 15.27 -16.39 14.09
CA ARG A 35 15.61 -15.14 14.78
C ARG A 35 14.94 -13.97 14.07
N GLN A 36 14.24 -13.15 14.84
CA GLN A 36 13.69 -11.88 14.43
C GLN A 36 14.21 -10.79 15.36
N ASP A 37 14.51 -9.61 14.82
CA ASP A 37 14.93 -8.44 15.57
C ASP A 37 14.02 -7.27 15.17
N MET A 38 13.58 -6.45 16.14
CA MET A 38 12.96 -5.16 15.84
C MET A 38 14.05 -4.14 15.58
N VAL A 39 13.94 -3.41 14.47
CA VAL A 39 14.91 -2.39 14.06
C VAL A 39 14.19 -1.10 13.68
N PRO A 40 14.83 0.07 13.81
CA PRO A 40 14.32 1.31 13.24
C PRO A 40 14.10 1.19 11.72
N LEU A 41 13.10 1.89 11.18
CA LEU A 41 12.76 1.84 9.75
C LEU A 41 13.94 2.24 8.85
N ALA A 42 14.77 3.18 9.30
CA ALA A 42 15.98 3.60 8.58
C ALA A 42 16.99 2.44 8.36
N ASP A 43 17.01 1.46 9.27
CA ASP A 43 17.93 0.31 9.24
C ASP A 43 17.28 -0.95 8.65
N ALA A 44 16.03 -0.85 8.19
CA ALA A 44 15.27 -1.97 7.66
C ALA A 44 15.55 -2.26 6.17
N VAL A 45 16.17 -1.32 5.44
CA VAL A 45 16.47 -1.46 4.01
C VAL A 45 17.37 -2.68 3.77
N GLY A 46 16.93 -3.59 2.89
CA GLY A 46 17.66 -4.82 2.55
C GLY A 46 17.41 -6.00 3.50
N ARG A 47 16.60 -5.84 4.55
CA ARG A 47 16.13 -6.94 5.41
C ARG A 47 14.85 -7.58 4.86
N VAL A 48 14.51 -8.76 5.38
CA VAL A 48 13.26 -9.47 5.08
C VAL A 48 12.31 -9.34 6.27
N LEU A 49 11.03 -9.08 6.01
CA LEU A 49 10.01 -9.01 7.05
C LEU A 49 9.83 -10.37 7.73
N ALA A 50 9.84 -10.36 9.07
CA ALA A 50 9.62 -11.56 9.87
C ALA A 50 8.12 -11.94 9.97
N ALA A 51 7.23 -10.96 9.80
CA ALA A 51 5.78 -11.13 9.85
C ALA A 51 5.08 -10.14 8.90
N ALA A 52 3.78 -10.35 8.64
CA ALA A 52 2.97 -9.41 7.87
C ALA A 52 2.85 -8.06 8.61
N ILE A 53 2.76 -6.96 7.84
CA ILE A 53 2.48 -5.63 8.37
C ILE A 53 1.02 -5.30 8.08
N GLU A 54 0.26 -5.02 9.13
CA GLU A 54 -1.13 -4.58 9.04
C GLU A 54 -1.19 -3.05 9.17
N ALA A 55 -2.05 -2.41 8.36
CA ALA A 55 -2.28 -0.98 8.48
C ALA A 55 -3.03 -0.69 9.78
N PRO A 56 -2.54 0.22 10.66
CA PRO A 56 -3.18 0.49 11.93
C PRO A 56 -4.49 1.29 11.79
N CYS A 57 -4.68 1.97 10.66
CA CYS A 57 -5.86 2.76 10.36
C CYS A 57 -6.05 2.94 8.84
N ALA A 58 -7.23 3.41 8.44
CA ALA A 58 -7.50 3.83 7.07
C ALA A 58 -6.70 5.11 6.75
N ILE A 59 -6.18 5.19 5.52
CA ILE A 59 -5.49 6.36 5.01
C ILE A 59 -6.10 6.69 3.64
N PRO A 60 -6.79 7.85 3.50
CA PRO A 60 -7.05 8.86 4.52
C PRO A 60 -8.03 8.38 5.61
N PRO A 61 -8.02 9.00 6.80
CA PRO A 61 -8.91 8.61 7.90
C PRO A 61 -10.38 9.02 7.70
N PHE A 62 -10.67 9.85 6.69
CA PHE A 62 -12.02 10.32 6.32
C PHE A 62 -12.04 10.73 4.85
N ASP A 63 -13.24 10.95 4.30
CA ASP A 63 -13.44 11.35 2.91
C ASP A 63 -12.84 12.74 2.65
N GLN A 64 -11.85 12.79 1.76
CA GLN A 64 -11.16 14.02 1.35
C GLN A 64 -11.46 14.31 -0.12
N ALA A 65 -11.64 15.59 -0.44
CA ALA A 65 -11.80 15.97 -1.84
C ALA A 65 -10.49 15.70 -2.60
N ALA A 66 -10.57 14.96 -3.69
CA ALA A 66 -9.43 14.69 -4.56
C ALA A 66 -8.95 15.94 -5.33
N MET A 67 -9.83 16.94 -5.48
CA MET A 67 -9.59 18.17 -6.22
C MET A 67 -10.26 19.36 -5.53
N ASP A 68 -9.85 20.56 -5.91
CA ASP A 68 -10.57 21.79 -5.59
C ASP A 68 -11.94 21.79 -6.31
N GLY A 69 -13.01 21.90 -5.55
CA GLY A 69 -14.38 21.87 -6.08
C GLY A 69 -15.43 22.21 -5.04
N TYR A 70 -16.69 21.92 -5.36
CA TYR A 70 -17.82 22.12 -4.45
C TYR A 70 -18.40 20.78 -4.03
N ALA A 71 -18.59 20.58 -2.73
CA ALA A 71 -19.39 19.47 -2.23
C ALA A 71 -20.88 19.78 -2.46
N ILE A 72 -21.61 18.86 -3.09
CA ILE A 72 -23.01 19.04 -3.45
C ILE A 72 -23.83 17.83 -3.04
N SER A 73 -24.98 18.06 -2.41
CA SER A 73 -26.00 17.02 -2.22
C SER A 73 -27.05 17.09 -3.33
N LEU A 74 -27.18 16.00 -4.10
CA LEU A 74 -28.21 15.84 -5.13
C LEU A 74 -29.54 15.27 -4.58
N ALA A 75 -29.60 14.94 -3.29
CA ALA A 75 -30.79 14.36 -2.69
C ALA A 75 -32.01 15.28 -2.86
N GLY A 76 -33.06 14.77 -3.52
CA GLY A 76 -34.30 15.52 -3.78
C GLY A 76 -34.20 16.63 -4.82
N ARG A 77 -33.04 16.83 -5.47
CA ARG A 77 -32.85 17.86 -6.50
C ARG A 77 -32.98 17.25 -7.91
N ARG A 78 -33.75 17.90 -8.79
CA ARG A 78 -33.96 17.49 -10.18
C ARG A 78 -33.96 18.70 -11.11
N GLY A 79 -33.60 18.47 -12.36
CA GLY A 79 -33.53 19.51 -13.39
C GLY A 79 -32.15 20.17 -13.47
N VAL A 80 -31.69 20.41 -14.69
CA VAL A 80 -30.45 21.11 -15.01
C VAL A 80 -30.77 22.28 -15.94
N PRO A 81 -30.11 23.45 -15.78
CA PRO A 81 -29.01 23.74 -14.85
C PRO A 81 -29.48 24.00 -13.40
N LEU A 82 -28.66 23.58 -12.43
CA LEU A 82 -28.88 23.81 -11.00
C LEU A 82 -27.95 24.93 -10.52
N VAL A 83 -28.52 25.98 -9.92
CA VAL A 83 -27.77 27.08 -9.30
C VAL A 83 -27.90 26.96 -7.79
N LEU A 84 -26.77 26.81 -7.10
CA LEU A 84 -26.72 26.63 -5.65
C LEU A 84 -25.93 27.77 -5.00
N PRO A 85 -26.42 28.37 -3.90
CA PRO A 85 -25.63 29.30 -3.12
C PRO A 85 -24.49 28.54 -2.40
N VAL A 86 -23.32 29.17 -2.32
CA VAL A 86 -22.19 28.63 -1.56
C VAL A 86 -22.45 28.86 -0.07
N ALA A 87 -22.63 27.76 0.68
CA ALA A 87 -22.96 27.80 2.10
C ALA A 87 -21.73 27.99 3.02
N GLY A 88 -20.53 27.69 2.52
CA GLY A 88 -19.29 27.77 3.27
C GLY A 88 -18.09 27.27 2.47
N ARG A 89 -16.92 27.32 3.09
CA ARG A 89 -15.66 26.77 2.56
C ARG A 89 -15.01 25.93 3.63
N ASP A 90 -14.44 24.80 3.24
CA ASP A 90 -13.64 23.98 4.13
C ASP A 90 -12.31 24.69 4.43
N ASP A 91 -12.07 24.98 5.70
CA ASP A 91 -10.80 25.52 6.17
C ASP A 91 -9.87 24.38 6.62
N PRO A 92 -8.58 24.39 6.22
CA PRO A 92 -7.65 23.29 6.48
C PRO A 92 -7.27 23.10 7.96
N LYS A 93 -7.71 24.01 8.85
CA LYS A 93 -7.45 23.91 10.31
C LYS A 93 -8.09 22.69 10.98
N TYR A 94 -8.99 22.01 10.30
CA TYR A 94 -9.68 20.80 10.79
C TYR A 94 -9.00 19.48 10.37
N LEU A 95 -7.88 19.53 9.64
CA LEU A 95 -7.15 18.33 9.20
C LEU A 95 -6.11 17.80 10.21
N ASP A 96 -5.84 18.53 11.30
CA ASP A 96 -4.84 18.10 12.26
C ASP A 96 -5.38 17.00 13.18
N VAL A 97 -4.57 15.97 13.42
CA VAL A 97 -4.80 15.00 14.49
C VAL A 97 -4.75 15.76 15.82
N LEU A 98 -5.82 15.64 16.61
CA LEU A 98 -5.90 16.29 17.91
C LEU A 98 -4.75 15.79 18.82
N PRO A 99 -4.31 16.55 19.85
CA PRO A 99 -3.16 16.17 20.71
C PRO A 99 -3.28 14.79 21.39
N ASN A 100 -4.50 14.24 21.43
CA ASN A 100 -4.84 12.91 21.95
C ASN A 100 -4.74 11.78 20.90
N GLY A 101 -4.34 12.05 19.67
CA GLY A 101 -4.25 11.07 18.60
C GLY A 101 -5.57 10.80 17.87
N GLU A 102 -6.66 11.46 18.27
CA GLU A 102 -7.95 11.33 17.60
C GLU A 102 -7.95 12.11 16.29
N PRO A 103 -8.50 11.55 15.19
CA PRO A 103 -8.61 12.28 13.94
C PRO A 103 -9.42 13.57 14.14
N GLY A 104 -8.93 14.69 13.62
CA GLY A 104 -9.69 15.93 13.54
C GLY A 104 -11.02 15.67 12.83
N GLN A 105 -12.13 15.78 13.55
CA GLN A 105 -13.45 15.50 12.99
C GLN A 105 -13.91 16.72 12.20
N LYS A 106 -13.89 16.67 10.86
CA LYS A 106 -14.51 17.71 10.03
C LYS A 106 -15.98 17.89 10.47
N PRO A 107 -16.45 19.12 10.75
CA PRO A 107 -17.85 19.35 11.10
C PRO A 107 -18.74 18.87 9.95
N ILE A 108 -19.72 18.03 10.28
CA ILE A 108 -20.73 17.58 9.32
C ILE A 108 -21.59 18.79 8.98
N ILE A 109 -21.36 19.40 7.83
CA ILE A 109 -22.23 20.46 7.30
C ILE A 109 -23.40 19.75 6.62
N PRO A 110 -24.66 19.91 7.10
CA PRO A 110 -25.80 19.08 6.68
C PRO A 110 -26.08 19.02 5.18
N ASP A 111 -25.64 20.03 4.42
CA ASP A 111 -25.88 20.17 2.98
C ASP A 111 -24.66 19.83 2.10
N ILE A 112 -23.50 19.55 2.71
CA ILE A 112 -22.26 19.18 2.02
C ILE A 112 -22.13 17.66 2.07
N ILE A 113 -22.41 17.01 0.95
CA ILE A 113 -22.04 15.61 0.71
C ILE A 113 -20.93 15.65 -0.34
N VAL A 114 -19.74 15.14 0.03
CA VAL A 114 -18.74 14.77 -0.97
C VAL A 114 -19.27 13.47 -1.57
N HIS A 115 -19.87 13.55 -2.76
CA HIS A 115 -20.33 12.35 -3.43
C HIS A 115 -19.11 11.65 -4.04
N GLU A 116 -18.46 10.77 -3.29
CA GLU A 116 -17.69 9.71 -3.92
C GLU A 116 -18.71 8.77 -4.58
N LEU A 117 -18.75 8.79 -5.92
CA LEU A 117 -19.30 7.66 -6.64
C LEU A 117 -18.44 6.45 -6.26
N GLY A 118 -18.99 5.62 -5.37
CA GLY A 118 -18.41 4.37 -4.96
C GLY A 118 -17.95 3.59 -6.19
N VAL A 119 -16.67 3.26 -6.14
CA VAL A 119 -16.00 2.06 -6.63
C VAL A 119 -16.95 1.00 -7.21
N GLU A 120 -17.42 1.21 -8.43
CA GLU A 120 -17.76 0.15 -9.37
C GLU A 120 -17.31 0.63 -10.76
N ASN A 121 -16.14 0.15 -11.18
CA ASN A 121 -15.44 0.42 -12.45
C ASN A 121 -14.39 1.54 -12.41
N ASN A 122 -13.13 1.10 -12.36
CA ASN A 122 -11.94 1.84 -12.75
C ASN A 122 -12.08 2.45 -14.15
N LEU A 123 -12.60 3.67 -14.27
CA LEU A 123 -12.48 4.51 -15.47
C LEU A 123 -12.48 6.00 -15.07
N TRP A 124 -11.41 6.44 -14.41
CA TRP A 124 -11.10 7.87 -14.28
C TRP A 124 -10.03 8.26 -15.28
N TRP A 125 -10.46 8.51 -16.53
CA TRP A 125 -10.15 9.66 -17.40
C TRP A 125 -10.57 9.29 -18.82
N SER A 126 -11.47 10.09 -19.41
CA SER A 126 -11.54 10.24 -20.87
C SER A 126 -11.39 11.74 -21.13
N ASN A 127 -10.42 12.03 -21.99
CA ASN A 127 -10.14 13.34 -22.58
C ASN A 127 -11.38 13.94 -23.26
#